data_AF-A0A2A5DQ93-F1
#
_entry.id   AF-A0A2A5DQ93-F1
#
_cell.length_a   1.000
_cell.length_b   1.000
_cell.length_c   1.000
_cell.angle_alpha   90.00
_cell.angle_beta   90.00
_cell.angle_gamma   90.00
#
_symmetry.space_group_name_H-M   'P 1'
#
loop_
_entity.id
_entity.type
_entity.pdbx_description
1 polymer ?
#
loop_
_entity_poly.entity_id
_entity_poly.type
_entity_poly.pdbx_seq_one_letter_code
_entity_poly.pdbx_strand_id
1 'polypeptide(L)'
;MTLEVKQAGCVNGTTIIGGTSNNKIHACNRDIEKGKDWDIIVLISDDMIPQIDGWDEIIRQAMTKYYPDTDGTLWFNDGYQDRICTLCIIGRKYFDRFGFIYHPDYNSLFCDNEFTEVAKGLDKMTYFTACIFRHEHFANNPQIKRDKLYDRNEAFFNIDKATYERRKAEGFPNK
;
A
#
# COMPACT_ATOMS: atom_id res chain seq x y z
N MET A 1 -12.34 -27.47 -0.96
CA MET A 1 -13.18 -27.19 0.21
C MET A 1 -13.17 -25.68 0.40
N THR A 2 -14.20 -25.02 -0.09
CA THR A 2 -14.29 -23.56 -0.15
C THR A 2 -14.71 -23.04 1.22
N LEU A 3 -13.82 -22.35 1.91
CA LEU A 3 -14.17 -21.64 3.15
C LEU A 3 -14.79 -20.29 2.75
N GLU A 4 -16.11 -20.25 2.66
CA GLU A 4 -16.84 -18.98 2.68
C GLU A 4 -16.75 -18.40 4.10
N VAL A 5 -15.91 -17.39 4.29
CA VAL A 5 -15.98 -16.54 5.49
C VAL A 5 -16.96 -15.41 5.20
N LYS A 6 -18.25 -15.66 5.49
CA LYS A 6 -19.26 -14.60 5.58
C LYS A 6 -19.23 -14.02 6.99
N GLN A 7 -18.58 -12.88 7.16
CA GLN A 7 -18.90 -12.03 8.31
C GLN A 7 -18.61 -10.56 7.98
N ALA A 8 -19.65 -9.85 7.54
CA ALA A 8 -19.70 -8.40 7.72
C ALA A 8 -20.12 -8.16 9.17
N GLY A 9 -19.15 -7.90 10.04
CA GLY A 9 -19.37 -7.37 11.38
C GLY A 9 -19.09 -5.87 11.38
N CYS A 10 -19.93 -5.09 12.06
CA CYS A 10 -19.68 -3.68 12.31
C CYS A 10 -19.30 -3.51 13.79
N VAL A 11 -18.10 -3.04 14.06
CA VAL A 11 -17.67 -2.56 15.38
C VAL A 11 -17.38 -1.07 15.19
N ASN A 12 -18.21 -0.20 15.78
CA ASN A 12 -18.10 1.27 15.76
C ASN A 12 -17.35 1.88 14.56
N GLY A 13 -18.04 2.10 13.44
CA GLY A 13 -17.47 2.78 12.27
C GLY A 13 -16.49 1.94 11.44
N THR A 14 -16.18 0.70 11.85
CA THR A 14 -15.34 -0.23 11.09
C THR A 14 -16.20 -1.15 10.25
N THR A 15 -15.90 -1.25 8.96
CA THR A 15 -16.50 -2.24 8.05
C THR A 15 -15.48 -3.30 7.69
N ILE A 16 -15.79 -4.56 7.99
CA ILE A 16 -14.94 -5.71 7.62
C ILE A 16 -15.50 -6.33 6.35
N ILE A 17 -14.66 -6.46 5.33
CA ILE A 17 -15.03 -7.03 4.03
C ILE A 17 -14.17 -8.26 3.77
N GLY A 18 -14.80 -9.43 3.82
CA GLY A 18 -14.18 -10.70 3.43
C GLY A 18 -14.41 -11.00 1.94
N GLY A 19 -13.52 -11.80 1.35
CA GLY A 19 -13.73 -12.39 0.03
C GLY A 19 -12.46 -13.05 -0.53
N THR A 20 -12.58 -13.63 -1.72
CA THR A 20 -11.46 -14.27 -2.39
C THR A 20 -10.60 -13.23 -3.13
N SER A 21 -9.28 -13.35 -3.00
CA SER A 21 -8.32 -12.64 -3.83
C SER A 21 -7.44 -13.61 -4.62
N ASN A 22 -7.10 -13.23 -5.84
CA ASN A 22 -6.26 -14.06 -6.72
C ASN A 22 -4.78 -14.01 -6.27
N ASN A 23 -4.32 -12.83 -5.87
CA ASN A 23 -2.96 -12.55 -5.42
C ASN A 23 -2.98 -11.35 -4.45
N LYS A 24 -1.79 -10.94 -3.96
CA LYS A 24 -1.65 -9.85 -2.98
C LYS A 24 -2.14 -8.52 -3.56
N ILE A 25 -1.80 -8.20 -4.80
CA ILE A 25 -2.17 -6.91 -5.43
C ILE A 25 -3.66 -6.80 -5.67
N HIS A 26 -4.30 -7.90 -6.07
CA HIS A 26 -5.76 -7.97 -6.14
C HIS A 26 -6.41 -7.75 -4.77
N ALA A 27 -5.79 -8.23 -3.68
CA ALA A 27 -6.27 -7.95 -2.32
C ALA A 27 -6.10 -6.47 -1.93
N CYS A 28 -5.01 -5.82 -2.32
CA CYS A 28 -4.77 -4.40 -2.05
C CYS A 28 -5.75 -3.48 -2.79
N ASN A 29 -6.10 -3.81 -4.04
CA ASN A 29 -6.91 -2.92 -4.90
C ASN A 29 -8.42 -3.14 -4.79
N ARG A 30 -8.87 -4.28 -4.30
CA ARG A 30 -10.31 -4.63 -4.29
C ARG A 30 -11.06 -3.92 -3.17
N ASP A 31 -12.38 -3.82 -3.35
CA ASP A 31 -13.35 -3.40 -2.34
C ASP A 31 -13.18 -1.93 -1.85
N ILE A 32 -12.27 -1.14 -2.44
CA ILE A 32 -12.09 0.29 -2.14
C ILE A 32 -13.39 1.06 -2.40
N GLU A 33 -14.12 0.69 -3.46
CA GLU A 33 -15.41 1.28 -3.85
C GLU A 33 -16.54 1.01 -2.85
N LYS A 34 -16.36 0.04 -1.93
CA LYS A 34 -17.33 -0.24 -0.86
C LYS A 34 -17.17 0.71 0.31
N GLY A 35 -16.00 1.34 0.45
CA GLY A 35 -15.80 2.47 1.35
C GLY A 35 -16.49 3.70 0.78
N LYS A 36 -17.49 4.23 1.49
CA LYS A 36 -18.12 5.51 1.13
C LYS A 36 -17.37 6.66 1.79
N ASP A 37 -17.25 7.78 1.08
CA ASP A 37 -16.83 9.07 1.64
C ASP A 37 -15.48 9.08 2.37
N TRP A 38 -14.43 8.50 1.78
CA TRP A 38 -13.05 8.61 2.29
C TRP A 38 -12.31 9.78 1.62
N ASP A 39 -11.25 10.34 2.23
CA ASP A 39 -10.34 11.31 1.58
C ASP A 39 -8.92 10.78 1.42
N ILE A 40 -8.53 9.83 2.28
CA ILE A 40 -7.19 9.25 2.36
C ILE A 40 -7.33 7.73 2.46
N ILE A 41 -6.59 7.01 1.61
CA ILE A 41 -6.35 5.57 1.77
C ILE A 41 -5.03 5.38 2.49
N VAL A 42 -5.02 4.46 3.46
CA VAL A 42 -3.80 3.93 4.05
C VAL A 42 -3.79 2.42 3.81
N LEU A 43 -2.81 1.92 3.06
CA LEU A 43 -2.61 0.49 2.89
C LEU A 43 -1.65 -0.02 3.98
N ILE A 44 -2.20 -0.76 4.95
CA ILE A 44 -1.45 -1.32 6.07
C ILE A 44 -1.43 -2.85 5.92
N SER A 45 -0.23 -3.42 5.78
CA SER A 45 -0.03 -4.88 5.78
C SER A 45 0.02 -5.42 7.22
N ASP A 46 -0.15 -6.72 7.41
CA ASP A 46 -0.24 -7.35 8.75
C ASP A 46 1.07 -7.30 9.57
N ASP A 47 2.19 -7.01 8.90
CA ASP A 47 3.52 -6.81 9.48
C ASP A 47 3.89 -5.32 9.69
N MET A 48 2.95 -4.39 9.50
CA MET A 48 3.15 -2.96 9.77
C MET A 48 2.65 -2.60 11.17
N ILE A 49 3.57 -2.43 12.12
CA ILE A 49 3.24 -2.22 13.54
C ILE A 49 3.22 -0.72 13.88
N PRO A 50 2.10 -0.14 14.35
CA PRO A 50 2.04 1.25 14.79
C PRO A 50 3.08 1.53 15.88
N GLN A 51 3.79 2.65 15.75
CA GLN A 51 4.83 3.07 16.72
C GLN A 51 4.40 4.27 17.57
N ILE A 52 3.36 4.99 17.16
CA ILE A 52 2.92 6.24 17.77
C ILE A 52 1.39 6.24 17.88
N ASP A 53 0.87 6.58 19.06
CA ASP A 53 -0.56 6.84 19.27
C ASP A 53 -1.00 8.08 18.48
N GLY A 54 -2.16 8.01 17.83
CA GLY A 54 -2.66 9.10 16.98
C GLY A 54 -1.95 9.21 15.62
N TRP A 55 -1.36 8.11 15.12
CA TRP A 55 -0.77 8.04 13.78
C TRP A 55 -1.73 8.49 12.67
N ASP A 56 -3.03 8.27 12.85
CA ASP A 56 -4.08 8.65 11.92
C ASP A 56 -4.22 10.18 11.83
N GLU A 57 -4.15 10.88 12.97
CA GLU A 57 -4.15 12.34 13.02
C GLU A 57 -2.88 12.92 12.39
N ILE A 58 -1.72 12.30 12.61
CA ILE A 58 -0.46 12.70 11.96
C ILE A 58 -0.62 12.63 10.43
N ILE A 59 -1.22 11.56 9.92
CA ILE A 59 -1.50 11.39 8.49
C ILE A 59 -2.47 12.48 7.99
N ARG A 60 -3.58 12.73 8.70
CA ARG A 60 -4.56 13.77 8.32
C ARG A 60 -3.92 15.16 8.25
N GLN A 61 -3.11 15.52 9.23
CA GLN A 61 -2.42 16.81 9.26
C GLN A 61 -1.39 16.93 8.14
N ALA A 62 -0.61 15.87 7.90
CA ALA A 62 0.35 15.86 6.80
C ALA A 62 -0.34 15.97 5.43
N MET A 63 -1.43 15.24 5.20
CA MET A 63 -2.18 15.33 3.95
C MET A 63 -2.73 16.75 3.76
N THR A 64 -3.39 17.30 4.79
CA THR A 64 -3.92 18.67 4.76
C THR A 64 -2.84 19.71 4.46
N LYS A 65 -1.64 19.53 5.03
CA LYS A 65 -0.52 20.48 4.88
C LYS A 65 0.12 20.42 3.48
N TYR A 66 0.40 19.23 2.96
CA TYR A 66 1.18 19.06 1.73
C TYR A 66 0.31 18.88 0.48
N TYR A 67 -0.89 18.34 0.64
CA TYR A 67 -1.84 18.04 -0.44
C TYR A 67 -3.27 18.41 0.00
N PRO A 68 -3.58 19.71 0.22
CA PRO A 68 -4.90 20.15 0.67
C PRO A 68 -6.03 19.79 -0.30
N ASP A 69 -5.72 19.50 -1.56
CA ASP A 69 -6.66 19.01 -2.57
C ASP A 69 -6.63 17.47 -2.74
N THR A 70 -5.91 16.76 -1.87
CA THR A 70 -5.67 15.31 -1.87
C THR A 70 -4.92 14.76 -3.09
N ASP A 71 -4.30 15.62 -3.91
CA ASP A 71 -3.52 15.19 -5.08
C ASP A 71 -2.06 14.92 -4.69
N GLY A 72 -1.85 13.94 -3.83
CA GLY A 72 -0.52 13.41 -3.54
C GLY A 72 -0.49 12.23 -2.59
N THR A 73 0.74 11.85 -2.25
CA THR A 73 1.07 10.66 -1.44
C THR A 73 2.04 11.03 -0.32
N LEU A 74 1.86 10.38 0.83
CA LEU A 74 2.74 10.54 1.98
C LEU A 74 3.56 9.26 2.17
N TRP A 75 4.87 9.42 2.35
CA TRP A 75 5.78 8.31 2.57
C TRP A 75 6.52 8.49 3.88
N PHE A 76 6.11 7.76 4.90
CA PHE A 76 6.81 7.67 6.18
C PHE A 76 7.84 6.55 6.15
N ASN A 77 9.00 6.78 6.77
CA ASN A 77 10.04 5.77 6.90
C ASN A 77 9.52 4.52 7.62
N ASP A 78 9.92 3.34 7.18
CA ASP A 78 9.41 2.06 7.71
C ASP A 78 10.26 1.48 8.86
N GLY A 79 11.26 2.24 9.31
CA GLY A 79 12.22 1.87 10.34
C GLY A 79 13.51 1.23 9.81
N TYR A 80 13.55 0.84 8.53
CA TYR A 80 14.66 0.06 7.97
C TYR A 80 15.22 0.64 6.67
N GLN A 81 14.41 1.31 5.84
CA GLN A 81 14.85 1.82 4.55
C GLN A 81 14.07 3.07 4.09
N ASP A 82 14.69 3.84 3.19
CA ASP A 82 14.19 5.08 2.60
C ASP A 82 14.34 5.09 1.07
N ARG A 83 14.28 3.91 0.46
CA ARG A 83 14.46 3.69 -0.99
C ARG A 83 13.13 3.57 -1.71
N ILE A 84 12.17 2.87 -1.10
CA ILE A 84 10.85 2.58 -1.65
C ILE A 84 9.73 2.84 -0.62
N CYS A 85 8.56 3.27 -1.08
CA CYS A 85 7.40 3.51 -0.26
C CYS A 85 6.66 2.19 0.03
N THR A 86 6.94 1.59 1.19
CA THR A 86 6.35 0.32 1.64
C THR A 86 5.00 0.50 2.36
N LEU A 87 4.70 1.72 2.81
CA LEU A 87 3.42 2.12 3.41
C LEU A 87 2.74 3.16 2.52
N CYS A 88 1.84 2.72 1.64
CA CYS A 88 1.14 3.62 0.72
C CYS A 88 0.06 4.42 1.46
N ILE A 89 0.25 5.74 1.54
CA ILE A 89 -0.76 6.69 2.02
C ILE A 89 -1.11 7.62 0.86
N ILE A 90 -2.35 7.54 0.38
CA ILE A 90 -2.78 8.11 -0.90
C ILE A 90 -4.00 9.01 -0.68
N GLY A 91 -3.95 10.25 -1.17
CA GLY A 91 -5.14 11.12 -1.21
C GLY A 91 -6.10 10.77 -2.35
N ARG A 92 -7.40 11.07 -2.18
CA ARG A 92 -8.48 10.80 -3.15
C ARG A 92 -8.12 11.22 -4.57
N LYS A 93 -7.74 12.48 -4.77
CA LYS A 93 -7.48 13.03 -6.10
C LYS A 93 -6.27 12.37 -6.78
N TYR A 94 -5.26 11.93 -6.02
CA TYR A 94 -4.18 11.12 -6.55
C TYR A 94 -4.66 9.72 -6.94
N PHE A 95 -5.50 9.08 -6.11
CA PHE A 95 -6.05 7.75 -6.43
C PHE A 95 -6.91 7.78 -7.70
N ASP A 96 -7.75 8.79 -7.88
CA ASP A 96 -8.67 8.92 -9.02
C ASP A 96 -7.97 8.97 -10.38
N ARG A 97 -6.69 9.39 -10.39
CA ARG A 97 -5.81 9.39 -11.55
C ARG A 97 -5.58 8.00 -12.15
N PHE A 98 -5.56 6.98 -11.30
CA PHE A 98 -5.20 5.60 -11.68
C PHE A 98 -6.33 4.60 -11.44
N GLY A 99 -7.13 4.81 -10.39
CA GLY A 99 -8.18 3.88 -9.96
C GLY A 99 -7.66 2.62 -9.26
N PHE A 100 -6.40 2.63 -8.81
CA PHE A 100 -5.77 1.54 -8.05
C PHE A 100 -4.69 2.07 -7.10
N ILE A 101 -4.33 1.29 -6.08
CA ILE A 101 -3.16 1.56 -5.22
C ILE A 101 -1.89 1.11 -5.94
N TYR A 102 -1.91 -0.13 -6.43
CA TYR A 102 -0.80 -0.75 -7.17
C TYR A 102 -1.28 -1.18 -8.55
N HIS A 103 -0.41 -1.13 -9.57
CA HIS A 103 -0.83 -1.53 -10.92
C HIS A 103 -1.29 -3.01 -10.94
N PRO A 104 -2.44 -3.34 -11.55
CA PRO A 104 -3.02 -4.70 -11.48
C PRO A 104 -2.22 -5.80 -12.20
N ASP A 105 -1.23 -5.44 -13.02
CA ASP A 105 -0.32 -6.40 -13.67
C ASP A 105 0.59 -7.16 -12.68
N TYR A 106 0.79 -6.61 -11.47
CA TYR A 106 1.61 -7.24 -10.43
C TYR A 106 0.84 -8.30 -9.65
N ASN A 107 1.56 -9.28 -9.11
CA ASN A 107 1.00 -10.32 -8.24
C ASN A 107 1.28 -10.07 -6.78
N SER A 108 2.48 -9.62 -6.43
CA SER A 108 2.90 -9.36 -5.05
C SER A 108 4.04 -8.35 -4.91
N LEU A 109 5.09 -8.46 -5.71
CA LEU A 109 6.37 -7.76 -5.53
C LEU A 109 6.52 -6.65 -6.58
N PHE A 110 7.50 -5.75 -6.40
CA PHE A 110 7.86 -4.65 -7.32
C PHE A 110 6.78 -3.59 -7.59
N CYS A 111 5.56 -3.76 -7.08
CA CYS A 111 4.47 -2.80 -7.23
C CYS A 111 4.74 -1.47 -6.50
N ASP A 112 5.43 -1.53 -5.37
CA ASP A 112 5.90 -0.41 -4.56
C ASP A 112 7.08 0.32 -5.23
N ASN A 113 7.93 -0.39 -5.98
CA ASN A 113 8.95 0.22 -6.83
C ASN A 113 8.30 1.14 -7.89
N GLU A 114 7.33 0.63 -8.66
CA GLU A 114 6.62 1.45 -9.65
C GLU A 114 5.85 2.58 -8.98
N PHE A 115 5.10 2.32 -7.91
CA PHE A 115 4.37 3.35 -7.17
C PHE A 115 5.29 4.49 -6.73
N THR A 116 6.45 4.16 -6.16
CA THR A 116 7.44 5.15 -5.71
C THR A 116 7.98 5.98 -6.87
N GLU A 117 8.33 5.35 -7.99
CA GLU A 117 8.86 6.06 -9.16
C GLU A 117 7.82 6.94 -9.84
N VAL A 118 6.57 6.47 -9.96
CA VAL A 118 5.47 7.25 -10.52
C VAL A 118 5.17 8.47 -9.64
N ALA A 119 5.00 8.26 -8.34
CA ALA A 119 4.65 9.35 -7.43
C ALA A 119 5.76 10.42 -7.35
N LYS A 120 7.04 10.00 -7.37
CA LYS A 120 8.18 10.93 -7.48
C LYS A 120 8.23 11.63 -8.84
N GLY A 121 8.01 10.90 -9.94
CA GLY A 121 8.01 11.45 -11.29
C GLY A 121 6.93 12.50 -11.53
N LEU A 122 5.81 12.40 -10.81
CA LEU A 122 4.72 13.39 -10.83
C LEU A 122 4.91 14.54 -9.84
N ASP A 123 5.98 14.54 -9.03
CA ASP A 123 6.19 15.47 -7.91
C ASP A 123 5.04 15.44 -6.88
N LYS A 124 4.50 14.24 -6.64
CA LYS A 124 3.33 13.99 -5.79
C LYS A 124 3.64 13.07 -4.61
N MET A 125 4.88 13.06 -4.13
CA MET A 125 5.31 12.26 -2.98
C MET A 125 6.11 13.10 -2.00
N THR A 126 5.63 13.13 -0.75
CA THR A 126 6.37 13.77 0.36
C THR A 126 6.94 12.69 1.27
N TYR A 127 8.26 12.68 1.43
CA TYR A 127 8.96 11.76 2.33
C TYR A 127 9.11 12.35 3.74
N PHE A 128 8.91 11.51 4.75
CA PHE A 128 9.07 11.83 6.17
C PHE A 128 10.03 10.82 6.82
N THR A 129 11.06 11.33 7.49
CA THR A 129 12.01 10.48 8.23
C THR A 129 11.40 9.83 9.48
N ALA A 130 10.23 10.30 9.93
CA ALA A 130 9.52 9.73 11.07
C ALA A 130 8.97 8.33 10.73
N CYS A 131 9.14 7.39 11.65
CA CYS A 131 8.60 6.04 11.57
C CYS A 131 7.32 5.93 12.39
N ILE A 132 6.16 6.09 11.74
CA ILE A 132 4.83 5.94 12.39
C ILE A 132 4.34 4.49 12.39
N PHE A 133 4.80 3.68 11.44
CA PHE A 133 4.63 2.23 11.39
C PHE A 133 5.98 1.59 11.13
N ARG A 134 6.36 0.60 11.93
CA ARG A 134 7.58 -0.18 11.71
C ARG A 134 7.23 -1.44 10.91
N HIS A 135 7.97 -1.70 9.84
CA HIS A 135 7.74 -2.84 8.95
C HIS A 135 8.50 -4.06 9.45
N GLU A 136 7.84 -4.84 10.29
CA GLU A 136 8.36 -6.04 10.97
C GLU A 136 8.38 -7.26 10.03
N HIS A 137 8.87 -7.06 8.81
CA HIS A 137 9.07 -8.11 7.84
C HIS A 137 10.15 -9.09 8.31
N PHE A 138 10.03 -10.38 7.98
CA PHE A 138 11.01 -11.42 8.40
C PHE A 138 12.46 -11.12 7.95
N ALA A 139 12.62 -10.35 6.87
CA ALA A 139 13.93 -9.93 6.38
C ALA A 139 14.55 -8.78 7.20
N ASN A 140 13.73 -8.02 7.92
CA ASN A 140 14.13 -6.87 8.72
C ASN A 140 14.26 -7.23 10.21
N ASN A 141 13.41 -8.13 10.70
CA ASN A 141 13.40 -8.56 12.09
C ASN A 141 13.63 -10.08 12.22
N PRO A 142 14.77 -10.52 12.79
CA PRO A 142 15.08 -11.94 12.94
C PRO A 142 14.17 -12.68 13.94
N GLN A 143 13.37 -11.96 14.73
CA GLN A 143 12.37 -12.55 15.62
C GLN A 143 11.09 -12.96 14.88
N ILE A 144 10.86 -12.41 13.69
CA ILE A 144 9.68 -12.69 12.87
C ILE A 144 9.98 -13.90 12.00
N LYS A 145 9.09 -14.90 12.08
CA LYS A 145 9.22 -16.14 11.32
C LYS A 145 8.53 -16.00 9.98
N ARG A 146 9.26 -16.33 8.92
CA ARG A 146 8.69 -16.52 7.58
C ARG A 146 7.64 -17.63 7.61
N ASP A 147 6.53 -17.40 6.93
CA ASP A 147 5.38 -18.29 6.87
C ASP A 147 5.06 -18.68 5.41
N LYS A 148 3.98 -19.46 5.23
CA LYS A 148 3.57 -19.94 3.90
C LYS A 148 3.03 -18.82 3.00
N LEU A 149 2.51 -17.73 3.57
CA LEU A 149 2.03 -16.59 2.78
C LEU A 149 3.23 -15.86 2.16
N TYR A 150 4.31 -15.68 2.94
CA TYR A 150 5.58 -15.19 2.40
C TYR A 150 6.11 -16.06 1.26
N ASP A 151 6.13 -17.38 1.43
CA ASP A 151 6.60 -18.30 0.38
C ASP A 151 5.78 -18.18 -0.90
N ARG A 152 4.45 -18.09 -0.79
CA ARG A 152 3.56 -17.88 -1.93
C ARG A 152 3.83 -16.56 -2.63
N ASN A 153 4.03 -15.49 -1.86
CA ASN A 153 4.24 -14.15 -2.39
C ASN A 153 5.62 -14.03 -3.07
N GLU A 154 6.67 -14.58 -2.46
CA GLU A 154 8.04 -14.63 -3.00
C GLU A 154 8.14 -15.45 -4.30
N ALA A 155 7.27 -16.45 -4.50
CA ALA A 155 7.24 -17.22 -5.73
C ALA A 155 6.97 -16.35 -6.99
N PHE A 156 6.39 -15.16 -6.83
CA PHE A 156 6.12 -14.23 -7.93
C PHE A 156 7.31 -13.34 -8.30
N PHE A 157 8.43 -13.41 -7.58
CA PHE A 157 9.57 -12.48 -7.73
C PHE A 157 9.98 -12.27 -9.19
N ASN A 158 10.25 -13.36 -9.93
CA ASN A 158 10.73 -13.26 -11.32
C ASN A 158 9.68 -12.67 -12.26
N ILE A 159 8.40 -13.03 -12.08
CA ILE A 159 7.30 -12.56 -12.93
C ILE A 159 7.07 -11.08 -12.68
N ASP A 160 6.97 -10.67 -11.42
CA ASP A 160 6.72 -9.28 -11.06
C ASP A 160 7.92 -8.38 -11.39
N LYS A 161 9.15 -8.88 -11.26
CA LYS A 161 10.35 -8.18 -11.74
C LYS A 161 10.29 -7.92 -13.24
N ALA A 162 9.96 -8.96 -14.02
CA ALA A 162 9.82 -8.81 -15.47
C ALA A 162 8.68 -7.84 -15.84
N THR A 163 7.57 -7.86 -15.10
CA THR A 163 6.48 -6.88 -15.23
C THR A 163 6.99 -5.46 -15.00
N TYR A 164 7.72 -5.23 -13.91
CA TYR A 164 8.28 -3.91 -13.59
C TYR A 164 9.26 -3.43 -14.66
N GLU A 165 10.20 -4.27 -15.09
CA GLU A 165 11.18 -3.91 -16.13
C GLU A 165 10.50 -3.58 -17.46
N ARG A 166 9.50 -4.38 -17.85
CA ARG A 166 8.70 -4.12 -19.06
C ARG A 166 7.95 -2.79 -18.97
N ARG A 167 7.19 -2.58 -17.89
CA ARG A 167 6.38 -1.37 -17.71
C ARG A 167 7.25 -0.11 -17.62
N LYS A 168 8.43 -0.22 -16.99
CA LYS A 168 9.41 0.86 -16.96
C LYS A 168 9.93 1.21 -18.35
N ALA A 169 10.21 0.22 -19.18
CA ALA A 169 10.66 0.42 -20.56
C ALA A 169 9.56 1.02 -21.47
N GLU A 170 8.30 0.70 -21.21
CA GLU A 170 7.13 1.28 -21.88
C GLU A 170 6.85 2.74 -21.44
N GLY A 171 7.45 3.17 -20.33
CA GLY A 171 7.18 4.44 -19.67
C GLY A 171 5.98 4.31 -18.74
N PHE A 172 6.20 4.52 -17.44
CA PHE A 172 5.11 4.50 -16.47
C PHE A 172 4.06 5.58 -16.77
N PRO A 173 2.82 5.41 -16.28
CA PRO A 173 1.75 6.37 -16.54
C PRO A 173 2.10 7.78 -16.03
N ASN A 174 1.80 8.80 -16.85
CA ASN A 174 2.10 10.21 -16.59
C ASN A 174 0.85 11.10 -16.42
N LYS A 175 -0.32 10.48 -16.30
CA LYS A 175 -1.60 11.16 -16.37
C LYS A 175 -1.97 11.79 -15.07
#